data_AF-A0A962LJK2-F1
#
_entry.id   AF-A0A962LJK2-F1
#
_cell.length_a   1.000
_cell.length_b   1.000
_cell.length_c   1.000
_cell.angle_alpha   90.00
_cell.angle_beta   90.00
_cell.angle_gamma   90.00
#
_symmetry.space_group_name_H-M   'P 1'
#
loop_
_entity.id
_entity.type
_entity.pdbx_description
1 polymer ?
#
loop_
_entity_poly.entity_id
_entity_poly.type
_entity_poly.pdbx_seq_one_letter_code
_entity_poly.pdbx_strand_id
1 'polypeptide(L)'
;FQVFSLGDMRKITEEGVKFQSPVDGSKVFLDPETSMAIQRSLGADIVMVFDECTPYPATVEQARQSMELSLRWAARSKAAHADNSAALFGIVQGGMYESLRCESLAGLVDIGFDGYAIGGLSVGEPKDEMLQVLGVMQPIMPADKPRYLMGVGTPADILAAVGQGID
;
A
#
# COMPACT_ATOMS: atom_id res chain seq x y z
N PHE A 1 7.11 -1.62 0.91
CA PHE A 1 7.34 -2.65 1.95
C PHE A 1 8.81 -2.95 2.30
N GLN A 2 9.80 -3.06 1.40
CA GLN A 2 11.17 -3.43 1.82
C GLN A 2 11.82 -2.40 2.76
N VAL A 3 11.53 -1.10 2.56
CA VAL A 3 11.98 -0.05 3.49
C VAL A 3 11.27 -0.19 4.86
N PHE A 4 10.00 -0.64 4.83
CA PHE A 4 9.28 -1.36 5.89
C PHE A 4 10.12 -2.20 6.86
N SER A 5 10.75 -3.21 6.28
CA SER A 5 11.47 -4.25 7.02
C SER A 5 12.81 -3.80 7.59
N LEU A 6 13.29 -2.59 7.24
CA LEU A 6 14.55 -2.05 7.75
C LEU A 6 14.44 -1.43 9.15
N GLY A 7 13.23 -1.34 9.73
CA GLY A 7 13.01 -0.86 11.09
C GLY A 7 13.65 0.51 11.37
N ASP A 8 14.41 0.62 12.46
CA ASP A 8 15.06 1.86 12.93
C ASP A 8 16.08 2.45 11.94
N MET A 9 16.47 1.71 10.90
CA MET A 9 17.42 2.19 9.90
C MET A 9 16.78 3.10 8.83
N ARG A 10 15.48 3.39 8.95
CA ARG A 10 14.78 4.33 8.06
C ARG A 10 14.33 5.59 8.79
N LYS A 11 14.24 6.67 8.03
CA LYS A 11 13.56 7.91 8.43
C LYS A 11 12.53 8.28 7.37
N ILE A 12 11.27 8.27 7.77
CA ILE A 12 10.14 8.70 6.94
C ILE A 12 9.93 10.20 7.14
N THR A 13 9.74 10.93 6.04
CA THR A 13 9.34 12.34 6.01
C THR A 13 8.27 12.53 4.93
N GLU A 14 7.62 13.68 4.87
CA GLU A 14 6.66 13.99 3.79
C GLU A 14 7.28 13.82 2.38
N GLU A 15 8.57 14.15 2.24
CA GLU A 15 9.28 14.07 0.96
C GLU A 15 9.45 12.61 0.48
N GLY A 16 9.70 11.67 1.38
CA GLY A 16 10.01 10.28 1.06
C GLY A 16 10.69 9.57 2.23
N VAL A 17 11.49 8.55 1.94
CA VAL A 17 12.17 7.74 2.95
C VAL A 17 13.68 7.73 2.72
N LYS A 18 14.42 8.04 3.79
CA LYS A 18 15.88 7.89 3.84
C LYS A 18 16.21 6.60 4.59
N PHE A 19 17.07 5.76 4.03
CA PHE A 19 17.51 4.52 4.68
C PHE A 19 18.96 4.19 4.32
N GLN A 20 19.56 3.25 5.05
CA GLN A 20 20.87 2.70 4.71
C GLN A 20 20.70 1.43 3.88
N SER A 21 21.44 1.35 2.77
CA SER A 21 21.50 0.17 1.92
C SER A 21 22.01 -1.03 2.75
N PRO A 22 21.31 -2.17 2.73
CA PRO A 22 21.76 -3.37 3.44
C PRO A 22 22.97 -4.04 2.74
N VAL A 23 23.32 -3.61 1.52
CA VAL A 23 24.42 -4.18 0.73
C VAL A 23 25.75 -3.56 1.12
N ASP A 24 25.80 -2.24 1.28
CA ASP A 24 27.04 -1.48 1.44
C ASP A 24 26.97 -0.35 2.48
N GLY A 25 25.83 -0.17 3.16
CA GLY A 25 25.63 0.88 4.17
C GLY A 25 25.48 2.29 3.59
N SER A 26 25.43 2.44 2.26
CA SER A 26 25.24 3.75 1.63
C SER A 26 23.89 4.37 1.99
N LYS A 27 23.84 5.69 2.12
CA LYS A 27 22.57 6.40 2.39
C LYS A 27 21.78 6.53 1.09
N VAL A 28 20.58 5.97 1.09
CA VAL A 28 19.65 6.00 -0.04
C VAL A 28 18.45 6.86 0.31
N PHE A 29 17.92 7.59 -0.66
CA PHE A 29 16.66 8.30 -0.58
C PHE A 29 15.72 7.76 -1.64
N LEU A 30 14.48 7.47 -1.25
CA LEU A 30 13.43 7.00 -2.15
C LEU A 30 12.16 7.79 -1.86
N ASP A 31 11.60 8.42 -2.89
CA ASP A 31 10.35 9.17 -2.86
C ASP A 31 9.36 8.61 -3.91
N PRO A 32 8.09 9.08 -3.93
CA PRO A 32 7.13 8.68 -4.95
C PRO A 32 7.63 8.80 -6.38
N GLU A 33 8.29 9.91 -6.74
CA GLU A 33 8.74 10.21 -8.09
C GLU A 33 9.87 9.27 -8.53
N THR A 34 10.86 9.06 -7.67
CA THR A 34 11.98 8.14 -7.92
C THR A 34 11.46 6.70 -7.98
N SER A 35 10.51 6.31 -7.13
CA SER A 35 9.87 4.99 -7.19
C SER A 35 9.19 4.75 -8.54
N MET A 36 8.44 5.73 -9.05
CA MET A 36 7.80 5.63 -10.37
C MET A 36 8.82 5.55 -11.51
N ALA A 37 9.89 6.36 -11.44
CA ALA A 37 10.96 6.33 -12.45
C ALA A 37 11.69 4.98 -12.49
N ILE A 38 12.00 4.39 -11.33
CA ILE A 38 12.61 3.06 -11.23
C ILE A 38 11.68 2.00 -11.83
N GLN A 39 10.41 2.00 -11.41
CA GLN A 39 9.43 1.02 -11.90
C GLN A 39 9.21 1.12 -13.42
N ARG A 40 9.20 2.35 -13.98
CA ARG A 40 9.17 2.58 -15.44
C ARG A 40 10.40 2.00 -16.12
N SER A 41 11.59 2.22 -15.57
CA SER A 41 12.84 1.69 -16.14
C SER A 41 12.93 0.16 -16.08
N LEU A 42 12.25 -0.47 -15.12
CA LEU A 42 12.16 -1.93 -15.03
C LEU A 42 11.19 -2.52 -16.07
N GLY A 43 10.32 -1.70 -16.67
CA GLY A 43 9.37 -2.13 -17.70
C GLY A 43 8.27 -3.04 -17.17
N ALA A 44 7.85 -2.86 -15.90
CA ALA A 44 6.78 -3.65 -15.31
C ALA A 44 5.41 -3.33 -15.93
N ASP A 45 4.57 -4.35 -16.14
CA ASP A 45 3.21 -4.20 -16.68
C ASP A 45 2.23 -3.59 -15.67
N ILE A 46 2.41 -3.90 -14.38
CA ILE A 46 1.66 -3.34 -13.26
C ILE A 46 2.66 -2.76 -12.26
N VAL A 47 2.46 -1.49 -11.92
CA VAL A 47 3.27 -0.74 -10.97
C VAL A 47 2.43 -0.33 -9.77
N MET A 48 3.08 -0.23 -8.61
CA MET A 48 2.42 0.09 -7.34
C MET A 48 2.79 1.50 -6.93
N VAL A 49 1.81 2.29 -6.47
CA VAL A 49 2.12 3.60 -5.85
C VAL A 49 3.09 3.43 -4.69
N PHE A 50 3.85 4.49 -4.42
CA PHE A 50 4.68 4.52 -3.22
C PHE A 50 3.80 4.78 -2.00
N ASP A 51 3.93 3.92 -0.98
CA ASP A 51 3.10 3.96 0.22
C ASP A 51 3.93 3.84 1.51
N GLU A 52 3.30 4.18 2.63
CA GLU A 52 3.84 3.91 3.95
C GLU A 52 3.04 2.79 4.61
N CYS A 53 3.69 1.65 4.85
CA CYS A 53 3.05 0.51 5.47
C CYS A 53 2.84 0.79 6.96
N THR A 54 1.60 0.96 7.39
CA THR A 54 1.25 1.13 8.80
C THR A 54 1.71 -0.08 9.61
N PRO A 55 2.46 0.09 10.72
CA PRO A 55 2.87 -1.01 11.58
C PRO A 55 1.67 -1.64 12.32
N TYR A 56 1.84 -2.88 12.78
CA TYR A 56 0.94 -3.50 13.75
C TYR A 56 1.72 -3.93 15.01
N PRO A 57 1.20 -3.67 16.23
CA PRO A 57 0.02 -2.85 16.51
C PRO A 57 0.32 -1.35 16.31
N ALA A 58 -0.72 -0.57 16.00
CA ALA A 58 -0.66 0.88 15.92
C ALA A 58 -1.91 1.50 16.54
N THR A 59 -1.76 2.66 17.17
CA THR A 59 -2.91 3.47 17.60
C THR A 59 -3.67 4.01 16.39
N VAL A 60 -4.94 4.39 16.57
CA VAL A 60 -5.75 5.03 15.51
C VAL A 60 -5.04 6.25 14.92
N GLU A 61 -4.40 7.05 15.78
CA GLU A 61 -3.70 8.26 15.35
C GLU A 61 -2.46 7.94 14.50
N GLN A 62 -1.66 6.95 14.90
CA GLN A 62 -0.52 6.49 14.09
C GLN A 62 -0.98 5.93 12.75
N ALA A 63 -2.05 5.13 12.75
CA ALA A 63 -2.62 4.57 11.52
C ALA A 63 -3.18 5.66 10.61
N ARG A 64 -3.82 6.69 11.16
CA ARG A 64 -4.33 7.85 10.40
C ARG A 64 -3.19 8.62 9.75
N GLN A 65 -2.17 8.99 10.52
CA GLN A 65 -1.02 9.74 9.99
C GLN A 65 -0.33 8.97 8.85
N SER A 66 -0.19 7.66 9.02
CA SER A 66 0.39 6.75 8.02
C SER A 66 -0.45 6.67 6.74
N MET A 67 -1.77 6.51 6.90
CA MET A 67 -2.74 6.45 5.82
C MET A 67 -2.80 7.76 5.03
N GLU A 68 -2.86 8.90 5.71
CA GLU A 68 -2.91 10.22 5.08
C GLU A 68 -1.62 10.54 4.31
N LEU A 69 -0.45 10.17 4.86
CA LEU A 69 0.83 10.27 4.15
C LEU A 69 0.82 9.42 2.88
N SER A 70 0.33 8.18 2.98
CA SER A 70 0.20 7.28 1.84
C SER A 70 -0.75 7.82 0.76
N LEU A 71 -1.84 8.50 1.12
CA LEU A 71 -2.72 9.17 0.16
C LEU A 71 -2.01 10.31 -0.59
N ARG A 72 -1.25 11.15 0.13
CA ARG A 72 -0.47 12.24 -0.50
C ARG A 72 0.62 11.68 -1.43
N TRP A 73 1.27 10.59 -1.02
CA TRP A 73 2.24 9.89 -1.87
C TRP A 73 1.59 9.20 -3.06
N ALA A 74 0.39 8.63 -2.92
CA ALA A 74 -0.35 8.04 -4.02
C ALA A 74 -0.68 9.09 -5.10
N ALA A 75 -1.09 10.29 -4.69
CA ALA A 75 -1.32 11.41 -5.63
C ALA A 75 -0.04 11.82 -6.36
N ARG A 76 1.10 11.91 -5.65
CA ARG A 76 2.42 12.18 -6.25
C ARG A 76 2.87 11.07 -7.21
N SER A 77 2.69 9.81 -6.83
CA SER A 77 2.94 8.66 -7.70
C SER A 77 2.08 8.70 -8.96
N LYS A 78 0.78 9.01 -8.83
CA LYS A 78 -0.12 9.16 -9.99
C LYS A 78 0.37 10.24 -10.95
N ALA A 79 0.78 11.40 -10.42
CA ALA A 79 1.32 12.48 -11.24
C ALA A 79 2.64 12.08 -11.93
N ALA A 80 3.55 11.42 -11.21
CA ALA A 80 4.84 10.98 -11.74
C ALA A 80 4.75 9.80 -12.72
N HIS A 81 3.71 8.98 -12.62
CA HIS A 81 3.41 7.92 -13.59
C HIS A 81 3.11 8.48 -14.98
N ALA A 82 2.49 9.67 -15.04
CA ALA A 82 2.29 10.46 -16.25
C ALA A 82 1.72 9.64 -17.43
N ASP A 83 2.49 9.51 -18.51
CA ASP A 83 2.13 8.85 -19.77
C ASP A 83 2.54 7.36 -19.83
N ASN A 84 3.01 6.79 -18.73
CA ASN A 84 3.44 5.40 -18.69
C ASN A 84 2.26 4.45 -18.98
N SER A 85 2.47 3.51 -19.90
CA SER A 85 1.43 2.55 -20.33
C SER A 85 1.15 1.45 -19.31
N ALA A 86 2.03 1.25 -18.33
CA ALA A 86 1.82 0.28 -17.26
C ALA A 86 0.59 0.63 -16.42
N ALA A 87 -0.15 -0.37 -15.96
CA ALA A 87 -1.25 -0.17 -15.04
C ALA A 87 -0.71 0.31 -13.68
N LEU A 88 -1.34 1.31 -13.06
CA LEU A 88 -0.95 1.83 -11.75
C LEU A 88 -1.99 1.46 -10.70
N PHE A 89 -1.55 0.78 -9.64
CA PHE A 89 -2.42 0.37 -8.54
C PHE A 89 -2.23 1.26 -7.31
N GLY A 90 -3.34 1.73 -6.75
CA GLY A 90 -3.38 2.39 -5.44
C GLY A 90 -3.31 1.36 -4.31
N ILE A 91 -2.79 1.73 -3.13
CA ILE A 91 -2.68 0.84 -1.97
C ILE A 91 -3.49 1.41 -0.80
N VAL A 92 -4.56 0.72 -0.43
CA VAL A 92 -5.38 1.04 0.73
C VAL A 92 -4.58 0.76 2.01
N GLN A 93 -4.45 1.79 2.85
CA GLN A 93 -3.86 1.72 4.20
C GLN A 93 -4.94 1.99 5.27
N GLY A 94 -4.55 2.05 6.55
CA GLY A 94 -5.49 2.33 7.66
C GLY A 94 -5.48 1.31 8.80
N GLY A 95 -4.56 0.33 8.77
CA GLY A 95 -4.42 -0.68 9.82
C GLY A 95 -5.68 -1.54 9.99
N MET A 96 -6.07 -1.81 11.24
CA MET A 96 -7.26 -2.60 11.57
C MET A 96 -8.51 -1.73 11.81
N TYR A 97 -8.47 -0.47 11.39
CA TYR A 97 -9.53 0.51 11.64
C TYR A 97 -10.40 0.72 10.41
N GLU A 98 -11.64 0.22 10.46
CA GLU A 98 -12.63 0.31 9.37
C GLU A 98 -12.79 1.74 8.82
N SER A 99 -12.95 2.73 9.69
CA SER A 99 -13.15 4.12 9.24
C SER A 99 -11.98 4.66 8.42
N LEU A 100 -10.75 4.35 8.81
CA LEU A 100 -9.55 4.77 8.09
C LEU A 100 -9.38 4.02 6.76
N ARG A 101 -9.78 2.74 6.72
CA ARG A 101 -9.79 1.93 5.49
C ARG A 101 -10.77 2.50 4.46
N CYS A 102 -11.97 2.88 4.89
CA CYS A 102 -12.98 3.53 4.05
C CYS A 102 -12.49 4.90 3.54
N GLU A 103 -11.89 5.71 4.40
CA GLU A 103 -11.31 7.01 4.03
C GLU A 103 -10.17 6.86 3.02
N SER A 104 -9.26 5.91 3.26
CA SER A 104 -8.16 5.59 2.34
C SER A 104 -8.68 5.17 0.97
N LEU A 105 -9.66 4.26 0.91
CA LEU A 105 -10.23 3.83 -0.36
C LEU A 105 -10.92 4.99 -1.08
N ALA A 106 -11.72 5.80 -0.38
CA ALA A 106 -12.41 6.94 -0.98
C ALA A 106 -11.41 7.93 -1.62
N GLY A 107 -10.32 8.25 -0.92
CA GLY A 107 -9.26 9.11 -1.46
C GLY A 107 -8.55 8.49 -2.67
N LEU A 108 -8.27 7.18 -2.65
CA LEU A 108 -7.64 6.51 -3.79
C LEU A 108 -8.58 6.45 -5.01
N VAL A 109 -9.88 6.22 -4.80
CA VAL A 109 -10.88 6.21 -5.87
C VAL A 109 -11.02 7.58 -6.51
N ASP A 110 -10.99 8.66 -5.72
CA ASP A 110 -11.01 10.05 -6.22
C ASP A 110 -9.78 10.36 -7.09
N ILE A 111 -8.60 9.87 -6.69
CA ILE A 111 -7.37 10.00 -7.50
C ILE A 111 -7.46 9.16 -8.80
N GLY A 112 -8.05 7.97 -8.72
CA GLY A 112 -8.30 7.08 -9.85
C GLY A 112 -7.11 6.19 -10.24
N PHE A 113 -7.29 4.88 -10.09
CA PHE A 113 -6.28 3.86 -10.41
C PHE A 113 -6.84 2.73 -11.28
N ASP A 114 -5.93 1.94 -11.87
CA ASP A 114 -6.28 0.81 -12.73
C ASP A 114 -6.68 -0.43 -11.91
N GLY A 115 -6.24 -0.48 -10.65
CA GLY A 115 -6.63 -1.47 -9.65
C GLY A 115 -6.32 -0.96 -8.24
N TYR A 116 -6.80 -1.68 -7.23
CA TYR A 116 -6.66 -1.29 -5.84
C TYR A 116 -6.12 -2.47 -5.03
N ALA A 117 -5.01 -2.24 -4.35
CA ALA A 117 -4.44 -3.20 -3.44
C ALA A 117 -4.84 -2.90 -1.98
N ILE A 118 -4.84 -3.94 -1.15
CA ILE A 118 -4.99 -3.83 0.30
C ILE A 118 -3.62 -4.08 0.93
N GLY A 119 -3.02 -3.01 1.47
CA GLY A 119 -1.72 -3.04 2.14
C GLY A 119 -1.85 -3.04 3.67
N GLY A 120 -0.72 -3.20 4.35
CA GLY A 120 -0.67 -3.16 5.83
C GLY A 120 -1.43 -4.30 6.50
N LEU A 121 -1.55 -5.44 5.83
CA LEU A 121 -2.07 -6.71 6.34
C LEU A 121 -0.97 -7.78 6.22
N SER A 122 -1.13 -8.88 6.96
CA SER A 122 -0.14 -9.92 7.17
C SER A 122 1.19 -9.40 7.73
N VAL A 123 1.12 -8.41 8.62
CA VAL A 123 2.26 -7.73 9.25
C VAL A 123 2.41 -8.06 10.74
N GLY A 124 1.56 -8.95 11.27
CA GLY A 124 1.64 -9.46 12.64
C GLY A 124 0.30 -9.52 13.37
N GLU A 125 -0.78 -9.07 12.73
CA GLU A 125 -2.12 -9.07 13.27
C GLU A 125 -2.74 -10.49 13.39
N PRO A 126 -3.70 -10.67 14.31
CA PRO A 126 -4.52 -11.87 14.34
C PRO A 126 -5.29 -12.10 13.03
N LYS A 127 -5.52 -13.37 12.71
CA LYS A 127 -6.15 -13.76 11.44
C LYS A 127 -7.57 -13.22 11.28
N ASP A 128 -8.32 -13.20 12.37
CA ASP A 128 -9.67 -12.69 12.47
C ASP A 128 -9.74 -11.18 12.20
N GLU A 129 -8.78 -10.40 12.70
CA GLU A 129 -8.68 -8.96 12.40
C GLU A 129 -8.41 -8.71 10.91
N MET A 130 -7.49 -9.48 10.31
CA MET A 130 -7.21 -9.43 8.88
C MET A 130 -8.49 -9.72 8.06
N LEU A 131 -9.21 -10.80 8.41
CA LEU A 131 -10.45 -11.17 7.72
C LEU A 131 -11.57 -10.14 7.93
N GLN A 132 -11.64 -9.50 9.10
CA GLN A 132 -12.59 -8.42 9.36
C GLN A 132 -12.33 -7.24 8.44
N VAL A 133 -11.07 -6.83 8.25
CA VAL A 133 -10.71 -5.79 7.29
C VAL A 133 -11.14 -6.18 5.87
N LEU A 134 -10.88 -7.42 5.44
CA LEU A 134 -11.32 -7.87 4.11
C LEU A 134 -12.84 -7.80 3.93
N GLY A 135 -13.60 -8.22 4.95
CA GLY A 135 -15.06 -8.17 4.93
C GLY A 135 -15.62 -6.74 4.86
N VAL A 136 -14.96 -5.78 5.50
CA VAL A 136 -15.29 -4.35 5.39
C VAL A 136 -15.01 -3.82 3.98
N MET A 137 -13.87 -4.22 3.40
CA MET A 137 -13.43 -3.73 2.09
C MET A 137 -14.25 -4.29 0.93
N GLN A 138 -14.63 -5.57 0.99
CA GLN A 138 -15.33 -6.27 -0.10
C GLN A 138 -16.50 -5.47 -0.71
N PRO A 139 -17.50 -4.99 0.06
CA PRO A 139 -18.68 -4.35 -0.53
C PRO A 139 -18.43 -2.96 -1.10
N ILE A 140 -17.34 -2.29 -0.71
CA ILE A 140 -17.06 -0.89 -1.08
C ILE A 140 -15.99 -0.74 -2.15
N MET A 141 -15.13 -1.74 -2.37
CA MET A 141 -14.13 -1.68 -3.43
C MET A 141 -14.79 -1.74 -4.82
N PRO A 142 -14.34 -0.92 -5.79
CA PRO A 142 -14.90 -0.92 -7.14
C PRO A 142 -14.93 -2.32 -7.74
N ALA A 143 -16.09 -2.73 -8.25
CA ALA A 143 -16.33 -4.08 -8.77
C ALA A 143 -15.78 -4.28 -10.19
N ASP A 144 -15.49 -3.19 -10.89
CA ASP A 144 -14.93 -3.16 -12.25
C ASP A 144 -13.39 -3.06 -12.26
N LYS A 145 -12.75 -3.20 -11.09
CA LYS A 145 -11.30 -3.04 -10.90
C LYS A 145 -10.72 -4.21 -10.12
N PRO A 146 -9.52 -4.70 -10.47
CA PRO A 146 -8.86 -5.77 -9.72
C PRO A 146 -8.55 -5.37 -8.28
N ARG A 147 -8.64 -6.35 -7.37
CA ARG A 147 -8.43 -6.20 -5.93
C ARG A 147 -7.28 -7.07 -5.45
N TYR A 148 -6.11 -6.46 -5.26
CA TYR A 148 -4.88 -7.19 -4.91
C TYR A 148 -4.63 -7.22 -3.39
N LEU A 149 -4.71 -8.39 -2.75
CA LEU A 149 -4.31 -8.55 -1.35
C LEU A 149 -2.80 -8.79 -1.23
N MET A 150 -2.07 -7.85 -0.64
CA MET A 150 -0.62 -7.91 -0.56
C MET A 150 -0.14 -8.78 0.61
N GLY A 151 0.83 -9.66 0.35
CA GLY A 151 1.57 -10.37 1.41
C GLY A 151 0.88 -11.59 2.02
N VAL A 152 -0.27 -12.02 1.49
CA VAL A 152 -0.99 -13.21 1.94
C VAL A 152 -0.78 -14.35 0.94
N GLY A 153 -0.44 -15.55 1.43
CA GLY A 153 -0.06 -16.64 0.51
C GLY A 153 -0.30 -18.08 0.98
N THR A 154 -0.80 -18.33 2.21
CA THR A 154 -1.13 -19.72 2.58
C THR A 154 -2.40 -20.17 1.84
N PRO A 155 -2.54 -21.46 1.48
CA PRO A 155 -3.69 -21.91 0.70
C PRO A 155 -5.05 -21.61 1.35
N ALA A 156 -5.16 -21.78 2.66
CA ALA A 156 -6.40 -21.49 3.40
C ALA A 156 -6.73 -19.99 3.35
N ASP A 157 -5.72 -19.14 3.41
CA ASP A 157 -5.89 -17.69 3.41
C ASP A 157 -6.29 -17.16 2.04
N ILE A 158 -5.71 -17.72 0.97
CA ILE A 158 -6.09 -17.40 -0.40
C ILE A 158 -7.57 -17.77 -0.63
N LEU A 159 -7.99 -18.96 -0.22
CA LEU A 159 -9.40 -19.37 -0.34
C LEU A 159 -10.34 -18.44 0.43
N ALA A 160 -9.96 -18.04 1.65
CA ALA A 160 -10.73 -17.09 2.44
C ALA A 160 -10.79 -15.70 1.78
N ALA A 161 -9.66 -15.21 1.26
CA ALA A 161 -9.57 -13.91 0.58
C ALA A 161 -10.39 -13.88 -0.71
N VAL A 162 -10.34 -14.94 -1.53
CA VAL A 162 -11.19 -15.08 -2.73
C VAL A 162 -12.67 -15.08 -2.35
N GLY A 163 -13.04 -15.73 -1.24
CA GLY A 163 -14.40 -15.66 -0.68
C GLY A 163 -14.84 -14.24 -0.27
N GLN A 164 -13.87 -13.36 -0.01
CA GLN A 164 -14.07 -11.94 0.28
C GLN A 164 -13.85 -11.05 -0.96
N GLY A 165 -13.82 -11.64 -2.16
CA GLY A 165 -13.76 -10.90 -3.41
C GLY A 165 -12.41 -10.27 -3.75
N ILE A 166 -11.31 -10.85 -3.26
CA ILE A 166 -9.94 -10.58 -3.73
C ILE A 166 -9.69 -11.35 -5.04
N ASP A 167 -8.93 -10.74 -5.95
CA ASP A 167 -8.52 -11.29 -7.26
C ASP A 167 -7.05 -11.72 -7.24
#